data_AF-A0AA51EEH2-F1
#
_entry.id   AF-A0AA51EEH2-F1
#
_cell.length_a   1.000
_cell.length_b   1.000
_cell.length_c   1.000
_cell.angle_alpha   90.00
_cell.angle_beta   90.00
_cell.angle_gamma   90.00
#
_symmetry.space_group_name_H-M   'P 1'
#
loop_
_entity.id
_entity.type
_entity.pdbx_description
1 polymer ?
#
loop_
_entity_poly.entity_id
_entity_poly.type
_entity_poly.pdbx_seq_one_letter_code
_entity_poly.pdbx_strand_id
1 'polypeptide(L)'
;VFSGVYVIIVYYMTGQPMQTERILMFTTINILTALVAQSIGLLIGAAMNIETGVYLGPVTTIPVVLFSGFFVHFKAIPNYLHWLTYVSYIRYGFEGAMVSVYGFKRDKLNCS
;
A
#
# COMPACT_ATOMS: atom_id res chain seq x y z
N VAL A 1 -9.97 0.16 13.07
CA VAL A 1 -9.26 0.28 14.37
C VAL A 1 -7.90 -0.41 14.32
N PHE A 2 -7.84 -1.74 14.13
CA PHE A 2 -6.57 -2.48 14.08
C PHE A 2 -5.53 -1.90 13.11
N SER A 3 -5.92 -1.58 11.86
CA SER A 3 -5.00 -0.98 10.88
C SER A 3 -4.46 0.38 11.31
N GLY A 4 -5.25 1.21 11.99
CA GLY A 4 -4.82 2.53 12.45
C GLY A 4 -3.80 2.44 13.59
N VAL A 5 -4.06 1.57 14.57
CA VAL A 5 -3.13 1.33 15.70
C VAL A 5 -1.79 0.80 15.19
N TYR A 6 -1.82 -0.17 14.28
CA TYR A 6 -0.61 -0.72 13.66
C TYR A 6 0.21 0.37 12.96
N VAL A 7 -0.43 1.19 12.13
CA VAL A 7 0.25 2.26 11.37
C VAL A 7 0.89 3.29 12.28
N ILE A 8 0.23 3.67 13.39
CA ILE A 8 0.78 4.63 14.36
C ILE A 8 2.04 4.08 15.03
N ILE A 9 2.01 2.80 15.45
CA ILE A 9 3.17 2.14 16.07
C ILE A 9 4.34 2.08 15.09
N VAL A 10 4.09 1.65 13.84
CA VAL A 10 5.12 1.56 12.80
C VAL A 10 5.71 2.93 12.49
N TYR A 11 4.88 3.97 12.38
CA TYR A 11 5.36 5.33 12.14
C TYR A 11 6.32 5.81 13.23
N TYR A 12 6.00 5.51 14.49
CA TYR A 12 6.85 5.83 15.64
C TYR A 12 8.17 5.04 15.62
N MET A 13 8.10 3.72 15.38
CA MET A 13 9.30 2.86 15.33
C MET A 13 10.25 3.20 14.17
N THR A 14 9.71 3.73 13.06
CA THR A 14 10.50 4.07 11.86
C THR A 14 11.15 5.46 11.97
N GLY A 15 10.93 6.20 13.05
CA GLY A 15 11.55 7.52 13.27
C GLY A 15 11.11 8.57 12.24
N GLN A 16 9.90 8.44 11.71
CA GLN A 16 9.36 9.35 10.69
C GLN A 16 9.06 10.74 11.29
N PRO A 17 9.08 11.83 10.49
CA PRO A 17 8.94 13.19 11.01
C PRO A 17 7.60 13.39 11.73
N MET A 18 7.64 13.87 12.99
CA MET A 18 6.45 14.01 13.84
C MET A 18 5.66 15.29 13.52
N GLN A 19 5.16 15.41 12.28
CA GLN A 19 4.25 16.48 11.86
C GLN A 19 2.84 15.89 11.74
N THR A 20 1.86 16.49 12.44
CA THR A 20 0.48 15.99 12.50
C THR A 20 -0.14 15.82 11.11
N GLU A 21 0.13 16.76 10.20
CA GLU A 21 -0.35 16.70 8.82
C GLU A 21 0.18 15.46 8.07
N ARG A 22 1.48 15.17 8.19
CA ARG A 22 2.12 14.02 7.53
C ARG A 22 1.65 12.69 8.10
N ILE A 23 1.53 12.61 9.43
CA ILE A 23 1.00 11.43 10.12
C ILE A 23 -0.44 11.14 9.66
N LEU A 24 -1.27 12.18 9.57
CA LEU A 24 -2.66 12.04 9.17
C LEU A 24 -2.76 11.59 7.71
N MET A 25 -2.01 12.20 6.80
CA MET A 25 -1.96 11.78 5.39
C MET A 25 -1.50 10.32 5.25
N PHE A 26 -0.41 9.94 5.90
CA PHE A 26 0.11 8.58 5.87
C PHE A 26 -0.90 7.57 6.44
N THR A 27 -1.53 7.91 7.57
CA THR A 27 -2.52 7.03 8.21
C THR A 27 -3.76 6.85 7.35
N THR A 28 -4.29 7.92 6.76
CA THR A 28 -5.46 7.86 5.88
C THR A 28 -5.21 7.01 4.64
N ILE A 29 -4.04 7.15 3.98
CA ILE A 29 -3.69 6.36 2.80
C ILE A 29 -3.60 4.87 3.13
N ASN A 30 -2.99 4.52 4.26
CA ASN A 30 -2.91 3.13 4.72
C ASN A 30 -4.29 2.55 5.08
N ILE A 31 -5.16 3.33 5.72
CA ILE A 31 -6.54 2.90 6.03
C ILE A 31 -7.33 2.64 4.75
N LEU A 32 -7.27 3.54 3.76
CA LEU A 32 -7.93 3.37 2.47
C LEU A 32 -7.42 2.11 1.75
N THR A 33 -6.11 1.91 1.72
CA THR A 33 -5.48 0.72 1.11
C THR A 33 -5.94 -0.56 1.81
N ALA A 34 -6.02 -0.56 3.15
CA ALA A 34 -6.51 -1.70 3.92
C ALA A 34 -8.00 -1.99 3.66
N LEU A 35 -8.84 -0.96 3.51
CA LEU A 35 -10.25 -1.14 3.17
C LEU A 35 -10.43 -1.79 1.80
N VAL A 36 -9.66 -1.35 0.79
CA VAL A 36 -9.69 -1.96 -0.56
C VAL A 36 -9.25 -3.43 -0.51
N ALA A 37 -8.15 -3.73 0.20
CA ALA A 37 -7.68 -5.11 0.38
C ALA A 37 -8.74 -5.99 1.08
N GLN A 38 -9.41 -5.47 2.10
CA GLN A 38 -10.48 -6.17 2.80
C GLN A 38 -11.69 -6.43 1.88
N SER A 39 -12.10 -5.46 1.05
CA SER A 39 -13.18 -5.67 0.09
C SER A 39 -12.87 -6.78 -0.91
N ILE A 40 -11.63 -6.87 -1.40
CA ILE A 40 -11.20 -7.95 -2.29
C ILE A 40 -11.19 -9.29 -1.53
N GLY A 41 -10.70 -9.32 -0.30
CA GLY A 41 -10.74 -10.53 0.54
C GLY A 41 -12.16 -11.02 0.80
N LEU A 42 -13.10 -10.10 1.07
CA LEU A 42 -14.52 -10.41 1.24
C LEU A 42 -15.16 -10.91 -0.05
N LEU A 43 -14.84 -10.31 -1.20
CA LEU A 43 -15.29 -10.76 -2.51
C LEU A 43 -14.85 -12.21 -2.78
N ILE A 44 -13.58 -12.51 -2.57
CA ILE A 44 -13.03 -13.87 -2.77
C ILE A 44 -13.69 -14.85 -1.79
N GLY A 45 -13.84 -14.46 -0.53
CA GLY A 45 -14.49 -15.29 0.49
C GLY A 45 -15.97 -15.55 0.24
N ALA A 46 -16.67 -14.61 -0.41
CA ALA A 46 -18.08 -14.78 -0.79
C ALA A 46 -18.26 -15.61 -2.06
N ALA A 47 -17.31 -15.52 -3.01
CA ALA A 47 -17.41 -16.20 -4.30
C ALA A 47 -16.91 -17.65 -4.28
N MET A 48 -16.00 -18.00 -3.38
CA MET A 48 -15.22 -19.24 -3.42
C MET A 48 -15.45 -20.15 -2.20
N ASN A 49 -15.21 -21.45 -2.35
CA ASN A 49 -15.12 -22.37 -1.23
C ASN A 49 -13.82 -22.14 -0.43
N ILE A 50 -13.84 -22.50 0.85
CA ILE A 50 -12.74 -22.26 1.81
C ILE A 50 -11.40 -22.78 1.29
N GLU A 51 -11.36 -24.02 0.77
CA GLU A 51 -10.13 -24.62 0.25
C GLU A 51 -9.53 -23.80 -0.91
N THR A 52 -10.36 -23.44 -1.89
CA THR A 52 -9.94 -22.63 -3.05
C THR A 52 -9.61 -21.18 -2.69
N GLY A 53 -10.33 -20.60 -1.72
CA GLY A 53 -10.12 -19.22 -1.27
C GLY A 53 -8.76 -19.01 -0.61
N VAL A 54 -8.28 -20.00 0.16
CA VAL A 54 -6.96 -19.96 0.79
C VAL A 54 -5.83 -19.93 -0.27
N TYR A 55 -5.98 -20.64 -1.39
CA TYR A 55 -5.01 -20.59 -2.49
C TYR A 55 -5.09 -19.28 -3.29
N LEU A 56 -6.28 -18.71 -3.46
CA LEU A 56 -6.48 -17.46 -4.20
C LEU A 56 -5.89 -16.23 -3.51
N GLY A 57 -5.77 -16.23 -2.18
CA GLY A 57 -5.16 -15.13 -1.42
C GLY A 57 -3.76 -14.77 -1.91
N PRO A 58 -2.76 -15.67 -1.84
CA PRO A 58 -1.41 -15.39 -2.33
C PRO A 58 -1.38 -15.20 -3.86
N VAL A 59 -2.16 -15.97 -4.63
CA VAL A 59 -2.20 -15.87 -6.10
C VAL A 59 -2.63 -14.48 -6.57
N THR A 60 -3.55 -13.83 -5.85
CA THR A 60 -3.99 -12.46 -6.16
C THR A 60 -3.06 -11.40 -5.57
N THR A 61 -2.51 -11.64 -4.37
CA THR A 61 -1.64 -10.68 -3.69
C THR A 61 -0.27 -10.53 -4.36
N ILE A 62 0.34 -11.63 -4.82
CA ILE A 62 1.69 -11.61 -5.41
C ILE A 62 1.77 -10.68 -6.64
N PRO A 63 0.89 -10.79 -7.66
CA PRO A 63 0.91 -9.87 -8.80
C PRO A 63 0.70 -8.41 -8.39
N VAL A 64 -0.25 -8.14 -7.48
CA VAL A 64 -0.56 -6.78 -7.03
C VAL A 64 0.66 -6.12 -6.36
N VAL A 65 1.41 -6.88 -5.56
CA VAL A 65 2.66 -6.45 -4.92
C VAL A 65 3.81 -6.30 -5.93
N LEU A 66 3.98 -7.25 -6.86
CA LEU A 66 5.03 -7.17 -7.89
C LEU A 66 4.89 -5.91 -8.76
N PHE A 67 3.65 -5.58 -9.14
CA PHE A 67 3.32 -4.41 -9.96
C PHE A 67 3.07 -3.12 -9.14
N SER A 68 3.39 -3.12 -7.84
CA SER A 68 3.28 -1.93 -6.98
C SER A 68 4.29 -0.81 -7.31
N GLY A 69 5.31 -1.11 -8.11
CA GLY A 69 6.40 -0.19 -8.45
C GLY A 69 7.61 -0.26 -7.51
N PHE A 70 7.54 -1.06 -6.42
CA PHE A 70 8.68 -1.32 -5.54
C PHE A 70 9.59 -2.45 -6.07
N PHE A 71 9.02 -3.60 -6.46
CA PHE A 71 9.80 -4.78 -6.89
C PHE A 71 10.17 -4.75 -8.37
N VAL A 72 9.25 -4.32 -9.24
CA VAL A 72 9.48 -4.22 -10.68
C VAL A 72 9.43 -2.76 -11.09
N HIS A 73 10.54 -2.29 -11.66
CA HIS A 73 10.60 -0.92 -12.16
C HIS A 73 9.71 -0.78 -13.39
N PHE A 74 8.91 0.30 -13.47
CA PHE A 74 7.93 0.51 -14.55
C PHE A 74 8.51 0.40 -15.97
N LYS A 75 9.79 0.72 -16.15
CA LYS A 75 10.49 0.66 -17.45
C LYS A 75 10.81 -0.76 -17.92
N ALA A 76 10.80 -1.73 -17.01
CA ALA A 76 11.05 -3.14 -17.31
C ALA A 76 9.75 -3.91 -17.59
N ILE A 77 8.57 -3.28 -17.42
CA ILE A 77 7.28 -3.91 -17.64
C ILE A 77 6.95 -3.85 -19.13
N PRO A 78 6.66 -4.99 -19.78
CA PRO A 78 6.32 -4.98 -21.19
C PRO A 78 4.93 -4.34 -21.42
N ASN A 79 4.75 -3.67 -22.57
CA ASN A 79 3.56 -2.86 -22.88
C ASN A 79 2.22 -3.56 -22.63
N TYR A 80 2.13 -4.88 -22.86
CA TYR A 80 0.90 -5.65 -22.67
C TYR A 80 0.48 -5.81 -21.20
N LEU A 81 1.41 -5.64 -20.22
CA LEU A 81 1.12 -5.73 -18.79
C LEU A 81 0.93 -4.37 -18.11
N HIS A 82 1.05 -3.26 -18.84
CA HIS A 82 0.95 -1.93 -18.25
C HIS A 82 -0.40 -1.67 -17.57
N TRP A 83 -1.51 -2.19 -18.12
CA TRP A 83 -2.84 -2.01 -17.53
C TRP A 83 -2.94 -2.57 -16.10
N LEU A 84 -2.24 -3.65 -15.80
CA LEU A 84 -2.25 -4.30 -14.49
C LEU A 84 -1.66 -3.39 -13.40
N THR A 85 -0.71 -2.54 -13.79
CA THR A 85 -0.13 -1.52 -12.88
C THR A 85 -1.12 -0.41 -12.53
N TYR A 86 -2.16 -0.16 -13.33
CA TYR A 86 -3.23 0.79 -13.01
C TYR A 86 -4.33 0.17 -12.16
N VAL A 87 -4.45 -1.17 -12.17
CA VAL A 87 -5.41 -1.91 -11.34
C VAL A 87 -4.87 -2.15 -9.93
N SER A 88 -3.54 -2.16 -9.74
CA SER A 88 -2.92 -2.38 -8.44
C SER A 88 -3.19 -1.24 -7.45
N TYR A 89 -4.06 -1.48 -6.47
CA TYR A 89 -4.30 -0.54 -5.36
C TYR A 89 -3.06 -0.33 -4.48
N ILE A 90 -2.16 -1.32 -4.40
CA ILE A 90 -0.91 -1.21 -3.64
C ILE A 90 0.03 -0.18 -4.27
N ARG A 91 0.03 -0.04 -5.60
CA ARG A 91 0.79 1.02 -6.27
C ARG A 91 0.41 2.40 -5.75
N TYR A 92 -0.89 2.71 -5.76
CA TYR A 92 -1.40 4.00 -5.29
C TYR A 92 -1.16 4.20 -3.79
N GLY A 93 -1.28 3.14 -2.99
CA GLY A 93 -0.93 3.16 -1.56
C GLY A 93 0.54 3.48 -1.33
N PHE A 94 1.45 2.85 -2.08
CA PHE A 94 2.89 3.07 -1.98
C PHE A 94 3.30 4.46 -2.45
N GLU A 95 2.85 4.89 -3.63
CA GLU A 95 3.12 6.23 -4.16
C GLU A 95 2.58 7.32 -3.23
N GLY A 96 1.35 7.15 -2.73
CA GLY A 96 0.74 8.06 -1.77
C GLY A 96 1.51 8.12 -0.45
N ALA A 97 1.96 6.98 0.08
CA ALA A 97 2.78 6.92 1.27
C ALA A 97 4.15 7.61 1.09
N MET A 98 4.77 7.45 -0.08
CA MET A 98 6.01 8.16 -0.43
C MET A 98 5.80 9.67 -0.49
N VAL A 99 4.69 10.13 -1.10
CA VAL A 99 4.36 11.56 -1.20
C VAL A 99 4.02 12.16 0.17
N SER A 100 3.34 11.45 1.06
CA SER A 100 3.02 11.97 2.40
C SER A 100 4.28 12.16 3.26
N VAL A 101 5.26 11.25 3.13
CA VAL A 101 6.51 11.30 3.88
C VAL A 101 7.51 12.28 3.28
N TYR A 102 7.77 12.19 1.98
CA TYR A 102 8.87 12.90 1.31
C TYR A 102 8.42 14.12 0.50
N GLY A 103 7.11 14.27 0.25
CA GLY A 103 6.55 15.37 -0.52
C GLY A 103 6.30 16.65 0.29
N PHE A 104 5.56 17.57 -0.34
CA PHE A 104 5.12 18.85 0.26
C PHE A 104 6.26 19.73 0.78
N LYS A 105 7.24 20.05 -0.09
CA LYS A 105 8.37 20.98 0.16
C LYS A 105 8.91 20.87 1.59
N ARG A 106 9.26 19.64 1.99
CA ARG A 106 9.68 19.34 3.34
C ARG A 106 10.92 20.14 3.72
N ASP A 107 10.95 20.66 4.95
CA ASP A 107 12.16 21.21 5.53
C ASP A 107 13.27 20.15 5.62
N LYS A 108 14.51 20.61 5.56
CA LYS A 108 15.69 19.73 5.70
C LYS A 108 15.61 19.06 7.07
N LEU A 109 15.75 17.73 7.09
CA LEU A 109 15.92 17.02 8.36
C LEU A 109 17.25 17.50 8.94
N ASN A 110 17.28 17.78 10.24
CA ASN A 110 18.56 17.87 10.95
C ASN A 110 19.18 16.47 10.92
N CYS A 111 20.15 16.28 10.05
CA CYS A 111 21.03 15.12 10.11
C CYS A 111 21.98 15.33 11.29
N SER A 112 22.12 14.33 12.14
CA SER A 112 23.23 14.23 13.11
C SER A 112 24.55 13.99 12.39
#